data_AF-R5B482-F1
#
_entry.id   AF-R5B482-F1
#
_cell.length_a   1.000
_cell.length_b   1.000
_cell.length_c   1.000
_cell.angle_alpha   90.00
_cell.angle_beta   90.00
_cell.angle_gamma   90.00
#
_symmetry.space_group_name_H-M   'P 1'
#
loop_
_entity.id
_entity.type
_entity.pdbx_description
1 polymer ?
#
loop_
_entity_poly.entity_id
_entity_poly.type
_entity_poly.pdbx_seq_one_letter_code
_entity_poly.pdbx_strand_id
1 'polypeptide(L)'
;MELTNLTIMNALCDYRRICAKASMLTLLMQENTEYACFERDALEKEYCNLVFMKGIIECWLELLPDDERFLVQKHLIQGLDWAKVIVEYNERWGIMNGRAERTLKRIQARAIKRILNCMCEIDALKSTPDNNAADDIPADA
;
A
#
# COMPACT_ATOMS: atom_id res chain seq x y z
N MET A 1 -9.21 10.76 3.15
CA MET A 1 -9.08 9.57 4.01
C MET A 1 -8.05 9.93 5.06
N GLU A 2 -8.41 9.93 6.35
CA GLU A 2 -7.44 10.21 7.41
C GLU A 2 -6.48 9.02 7.50
N LEU A 3 -5.20 9.26 7.20
CA LEU A 3 -4.22 8.20 7.16
C LEU A 3 -3.78 7.87 8.60
N THR A 4 -4.07 6.65 9.02
CA THR A 4 -3.72 6.12 10.34
C THR A 4 -3.05 4.76 10.23
N ASN A 5 -2.35 4.34 11.29
CA ASN A 5 -1.79 2.98 11.37
C ASN A 5 -2.85 1.90 11.09
N LEU A 6 -4.08 2.10 11.56
CA LEU A 6 -5.18 1.15 11.34
C LEU A 6 -5.57 1.08 9.86
N THR A 7 -5.69 2.23 9.18
CA THR A 7 -6.02 2.24 7.75
C THR A 7 -4.96 1.57 6.89
N ILE A 8 -3.67 1.76 7.22
CA ILE A 8 -2.55 1.10 6.54
C ILE A 8 -2.60 -0.42 6.77
N MET A 9 -2.80 -0.85 8.03
CA MET A 9 -2.91 -2.27 8.34
C MET A 9 -4.09 -2.92 7.62
N ASN A 10 -5.26 -2.27 7.60
CA ASN A 10 -6.44 -2.80 6.90
C ASN A 10 -6.19 -2.94 5.40
N ALA A 11 -5.60 -1.92 4.77
CA ALA A 11 -5.24 -1.97 3.36
C ALA A 11 -4.26 -3.10 3.04
N LEU A 12 -3.24 -3.32 3.88
CA LEU A 12 -2.29 -4.44 3.74
C LEU A 12 -2.99 -5.80 3.89
N CYS A 13 -3.87 -5.95 4.88
CA CYS A 13 -4.66 -7.18 5.07
C CYS A 13 -5.60 -7.47 3.88
N ASP A 14 -6.16 -6.42 3.27
CA ASP A 14 -7.05 -6.54 2.13
C ASP A 14 -6.32 -6.71 0.78
N TYR A 15 -4.99 -6.59 0.74
CA TYR A 15 -4.20 -6.60 -0.50
C TYR A 15 -4.49 -7.79 -1.42
N ARG A 16 -4.59 -9.01 -0.85
CA ARG A 16 -4.92 -10.21 -1.64
C ARG A 16 -6.32 -10.15 -2.23
N ARG A 17 -7.28 -9.61 -1.49
CA ARG A 17 -8.65 -9.38 -1.96
C ARG A 17 -8.67 -8.33 -3.06
N ILE A 18 -7.91 -7.25 -2.92
CA ILE A 18 -7.76 -6.21 -3.95
C ILE A 18 -7.22 -6.81 -5.24
N CYS A 19 -6.12 -7.58 -5.16
CA CYS A 19 -5.52 -8.24 -6.33
C CYS A 19 -6.49 -9.21 -7.02
N ALA A 20 -7.20 -10.03 -6.24
CA ALA A 20 -8.17 -10.98 -6.77
C ALA A 20 -9.34 -10.27 -7.47
N LYS A 21 -9.91 -9.24 -6.82
CA LYS A 21 -10.99 -8.44 -7.40
C LYS A 21 -10.55 -7.75 -8.69
N ALA A 22 -9.37 -7.12 -8.73
CA ALA A 22 -8.85 -6.48 -9.93
C ALA A 22 -8.72 -7.48 -11.08
N SER A 23 -8.18 -8.68 -10.80
CA SER A 23 -8.05 -9.75 -11.80
C SER A 23 -9.40 -10.24 -12.31
N MET A 24 -10.39 -10.42 -11.43
CA MET A 24 -11.75 -10.79 -11.82
C MET A 24 -12.40 -9.73 -12.71
N LEU A 25 -12.24 -8.45 -12.37
CA LEU A 25 -12.78 -7.35 -13.19
C LEU A 25 -12.12 -7.30 -14.58
N THR A 26 -10.81 -7.50 -14.67
CA THR A 26 -10.12 -7.59 -15.98
C THR A 26 -10.71 -8.69 -16.85
N LEU A 27 -10.98 -9.89 -16.28
CA LEU A 27 -11.59 -10.99 -17.02
C LEU A 27 -13.02 -10.65 -17.48
N LEU A 28 -13.84 -10.07 -16.59
CA LEU A 28 -15.21 -9.68 -16.92
C LEU A 28 -15.28 -8.63 -18.04
N MET A 29 -14.32 -7.69 -18.07
CA MET A 29 -14.21 -6.67 -19.12
C MET A 29 -13.77 -7.26 -20.47
N GLN A 30 -12.99 -8.34 -20.47
CA GLN A 30 -12.56 -9.05 -21.68
C GLN A 30 -13.67 -9.91 -22.29
N GLU A 31 -14.52 -10.52 -21.46
CA GLU A 31 -15.59 -11.43 -21.91
C GLU A 31 -16.81 -10.71 -22.51
N ASN A 32 -17.09 -9.45 -22.15
CA ASN A 32 -18.41 -8.85 -22.38
C ASN A 32 -18.43 -7.61 -23.29
N THR A 33 -18.79 -7.84 -24.56
CA THR A 33 -19.14 -6.80 -25.55
C THR A 33 -20.54 -6.18 -25.36
N GLU A 34 -21.40 -6.72 -24.49
CA GLU A 34 -22.84 -6.39 -24.41
C GLU A 34 -23.34 -5.85 -23.04
N TYR A 35 -22.50 -5.15 -22.26
CA TYR A 35 -23.00 -4.41 -21.10
C TYR A 35 -23.63 -3.06 -21.51
N ALA A 36 -24.70 -2.66 -20.81
CA ALA A 36 -25.20 -1.29 -20.91
C ALA A 36 -24.11 -0.30 -20.48
N CYS A 37 -24.00 0.84 -21.18
CA CYS A 37 -22.94 1.85 -21.00
C CYS A 37 -22.67 2.21 -19.51
N PHE A 38 -23.74 2.38 -18.72
CA PHE A 38 -23.65 2.74 -17.30
C PHE A 38 -23.01 1.67 -16.41
N GLU A 39 -23.24 0.38 -16.69
CA GLU A 39 -22.66 -0.72 -15.89
C GLU A 39 -21.17 -0.89 -16.16
N ARG A 40 -20.74 -0.59 -17.40
CA ARG A 40 -19.33 -0.57 -17.78
C ARG A 40 -18.57 0.55 -17.06
N ASP A 41 -19.12 1.76 -16.99
CA ASP A 41 -18.49 2.90 -16.31
C ASP A 41 -18.27 2.65 -14.81
N ALA A 42 -19.25 2.04 -14.14
CA ALA A 42 -19.14 1.68 -12.73
C ALA A 42 -18.05 0.61 -12.49
N LEU A 43 -17.97 -0.38 -13.38
CA LEU A 43 -16.97 -1.45 -13.31
C LEU A 43 -15.56 -0.92 -13.55
N GLU A 44 -15.39 -0.07 -14.56
CA GLU A 44 -14.12 0.57 -14.89
C GLU A 44 -13.64 1.46 -13.74
N LYS A 45 -14.54 2.23 -13.12
CA LYS A 45 -14.21 3.05 -11.95
C LYS A 45 -13.71 2.20 -10.78
N GLU A 46 -14.40 1.09 -10.48
CA GLU A 46 -13.96 0.19 -9.41
C GLU A 46 -12.62 -0.49 -9.74
N TYR A 47 -12.42 -0.91 -11.00
CA TYR A 47 -11.15 -1.46 -11.45
C TYR A 47 -10.00 -0.46 -11.28
N CYS A 48 -10.19 0.79 -11.72
CA CYS A 48 -9.20 1.86 -11.55
C CYS A 48 -8.87 2.10 -10.07
N ASN A 49 -9.87 2.11 -9.19
CA ASN A 49 -9.66 2.23 -7.75
C ASN A 49 -8.81 1.07 -7.19
N LEU A 50 -9.13 -0.17 -7.58
CA LEU A 50 -8.40 -1.37 -7.10
C LEU A 50 -6.95 -1.38 -7.60
N VAL A 51 -6.72 -1.05 -8.87
CA VAL A 51 -5.37 -0.96 -9.45
C VAL A 51 -4.57 0.16 -8.79
N PHE A 52 -5.19 1.31 -8.55
CA PHE A 52 -4.57 2.41 -7.83
C PHE A 52 -4.16 1.98 -6.41
N MET A 53 -5.07 1.38 -5.65
CA MET A 53 -4.78 0.90 -4.29
C MET A 53 -3.72 -0.20 -4.27
N LYS A 54 -3.74 -1.11 -5.26
CA LYS A 54 -2.69 -2.12 -5.45
C LYS A 54 -1.32 -1.45 -5.62
N GLY A 55 -1.23 -0.45 -6.51
CA GLY A 55 0.01 0.29 -6.76
C GLY A 55 0.53 1.02 -5.52
N ILE A 56 -0.36 1.64 -4.75
CA ILE A 56 -0.01 2.29 -3.47
C ILE A 56 0.60 1.28 -2.49
N ILE A 57 0.00 0.09 -2.35
CA ILE A 57 0.50 -0.95 -1.45
C ILE A 57 1.86 -1.51 -1.96
N GLU A 58 2.04 -1.65 -3.28
CA GLU A 58 3.33 -2.06 -3.85
C GLU A 58 4.43 -1.05 -3.54
N CYS A 59 4.18 0.26 -3.68
CA CYS A 59 5.10 1.32 -3.26
C CYS A 59 5.41 1.27 -1.76
N TRP A 60 4.41 0.98 -0.91
CA TRP A 60 4.64 0.82 0.53
C TRP A 60 5.57 -0.35 0.82
N LEU A 61 5.39 -1.48 0.13
CA LEU A 61 6.28 -2.61 0.29
C LEU A 61 7.69 -2.26 -0.18
N GLU A 62 7.84 -1.55 -1.30
CA GLU A 62 9.12 -1.07 -1.83
C GLU A 62 9.91 -0.19 -0.87
N LEU A 63 9.23 0.64 -0.09
CA LEU A 63 9.83 1.48 0.95
C LEU A 63 10.45 0.67 2.11
N LEU A 64 9.94 -0.52 2.40
CA LEU A 64 10.34 -1.26 3.59
C LEU A 64 11.68 -2.00 3.39
N PRO A 65 12.59 -1.95 4.38
CA PRO A 65 13.71 -2.86 4.50
C PRO A 65 13.27 -4.33 4.49
N ASP A 66 14.19 -5.23 4.15
CA ASP A 66 13.90 -6.66 3.94
C ASP A 66 13.19 -7.36 5.13
N ASP A 67 13.58 -7.05 6.37
CA ASP A 67 13.00 -7.64 7.57
C ASP A 67 11.58 -7.13 7.84
N GLU A 68 11.39 -5.81 7.72
CA GLU A 68 10.09 -5.14 7.82
C GLU A 68 9.13 -5.63 6.73
N ARG A 69 9.61 -5.67 5.48
CA ARG A 69 8.84 -6.13 4.30
C ARG A 69 8.39 -7.56 4.46
N PHE A 70 9.30 -8.45 4.86
CA PHE A 70 8.96 -9.86 5.08
C PHE A 70 7.84 -10.02 6.09
N LEU A 71 7.93 -9.35 7.25
CA LEU A 71 6.89 -9.48 8.27
C LEU A 71 5.54 -8.96 7.80
N VAL A 72 5.53 -7.83 7.09
CA VAL A 72 4.29 -7.30 6.50
C VAL A 72 3.72 -8.28 5.48
N GLN A 73 4.55 -8.84 4.60
CA GLN A 73 4.10 -9.81 3.61
C GLN A 73 3.56 -11.10 4.24
N LYS A 74 4.23 -11.64 5.25
CA LYS A 74 3.85 -12.92 5.88
C LYS A 74 2.68 -12.78 6.84
N HIS A 75 2.74 -11.83 7.76
CA HIS A 75 1.69 -11.67 8.77
C HIS A 75 0.48 -10.94 8.21
N LEU A 76 0.65 -9.76 7.61
CA LEU A 76 -0.49 -8.92 7.22
C LEU A 76 -1.08 -9.33 5.88
N ILE A 77 -0.26 -9.56 4.86
CA ILE A 77 -0.76 -9.88 3.51
C ILE A 77 -1.15 -11.36 3.39
N GLN A 78 -0.29 -12.28 3.82
CA GLN A 78 -0.58 -13.72 3.73
C GLN A 78 -1.49 -14.22 4.86
N GLY A 79 -1.63 -13.46 5.96
CA GLY A 79 -2.50 -13.80 7.08
C GLY A 79 -1.95 -14.92 7.96
N LEU A 80 -0.63 -15.12 7.98
CA LEU A 80 -0.01 -16.13 8.85
C LEU A 80 -0.07 -15.69 10.31
N ASP A 81 -0.39 -16.63 11.20
CA ASP A 81 -0.24 -16.42 12.65
C ASP A 81 1.23 -16.30 13.05
N TRP A 82 1.48 -15.73 14.23
CA TRP A 82 2.85 -15.47 14.71
C TRP A 82 3.71 -16.72 14.82
N ALA A 83 3.14 -17.88 15.15
CA ALA A 83 3.91 -19.12 15.25
C ALA A 83 4.48 -19.51 13.88
N LYS A 84 3.66 -19.45 12.81
CA LYS A 84 4.13 -19.69 11.44
C LYS A 84 5.12 -18.64 10.97
N VAL A 85 4.88 -17.37 11.26
CA VAL A 85 5.80 -16.28 10.90
C VAL A 85 7.18 -16.48 11.54
N ILE A 86 7.24 -16.94 12.79
CA ILE A 86 8.51 -17.24 13.48
C ILE A 86 9.25 -18.39 12.78
N VAL A 87 8.55 -19.44 12.40
CA VAL A 87 9.14 -20.58 11.67
C VAL A 87 9.76 -20.09 10.37
N GLU A 88 9.00 -19.38 9.53
CA GLU A 88 9.50 -18.88 8.25
C GLU A 88 10.62 -17.83 8.42
N TYR A 89 10.58 -17.02 9.49
CA TYR A 89 11.67 -16.08 9.80
C TYR A 89 12.96 -16.85 10.11
N ASN A 90 12.88 -17.90 10.93
CA ASN A 90 14.03 -18.71 11.28
C ASN A 90 14.58 -19.48 10.07
N GLU A 91 13.72 -19.89 9.14
CA GLU A 91 14.14 -20.49 7.87
C GLU A 91 14.92 -19.49 7.00
N ARG A 92 14.44 -18.23 6.91
CA ARG A 92 15.07 -17.21 6.05
C ARG A 92 16.38 -16.65 6.61
N TRP A 93 16.47 -16.42 7.93
CA TRP A 93 17.66 -15.80 8.56
C TRP A 93 18.50 -16.75 9.41
N GLY A 94 18.08 -18.01 9.54
CA GLY A 94 18.73 -19.01 10.38
C GLY A 94 18.26 -18.93 11.85
N ILE A 95 18.16 -20.10 12.49
CA ILE A 95 17.68 -20.25 13.87
C ILE A 95 18.53 -19.42 14.85
N MET A 96 19.84 -19.28 14.62
CA MET A 96 20.73 -18.46 15.46
C MET A 96 20.38 -16.96 15.42
N ASN A 97 19.77 -16.48 14.34
CA ASN A 97 19.28 -15.11 14.20
C ASN A 97 17.78 -14.99 14.53
N GLY A 98 17.19 -16.05 15.09
CA GLY A 98 15.78 -16.10 15.43
C GLY A 98 15.35 -14.98 16.36
N ARG A 99 14.07 -14.63 16.28
CA ARG A 99 13.47 -13.54 17.04
C ARG A 99 12.22 -14.03 17.74
N ALA A 100 12.07 -13.63 19.00
CA ALA A 100 10.82 -13.84 19.75
C ALA A 100 9.67 -13.03 19.11
N GLU A 101 8.44 -13.51 19.29
CA GLU A 101 7.22 -12.88 18.78
C GLU A 101 7.15 -11.37 19.10
N ARG A 102 7.48 -10.99 20.34
CA ARG A 102 7.48 -9.59 20.78
C ARG A 102 8.38 -8.71 19.91
N THR A 103 9.53 -9.24 19.50
CA THR A 103 10.47 -8.52 18.63
C THR A 103 9.90 -8.38 17.23
N LEU A 104 9.30 -9.43 16.68
CA LEU A 104 8.67 -9.39 15.36
C LEU A 104 7.49 -8.41 15.33
N LYS A 105 6.62 -8.42 16.35
CA LYS A 105 5.55 -7.43 16.54
C LYS A 105 6.09 -5.99 16.53
N ARG A 106 7.22 -5.76 17.20
CA ARG A 106 7.87 -4.44 17.21
C ARG A 106 8.45 -4.06 15.85
N ILE A 107 9.02 -5.00 15.09
CA ILE A 107 9.48 -4.76 13.72
C ILE A 107 8.29 -4.39 12.83
N GLN A 108 7.19 -5.13 12.88
CA GLN A 108 5.97 -4.81 12.12
C GLN A 108 5.43 -3.42 12.48
N ALA A 109 5.36 -3.07 13.77
CA ALA A 109 4.90 -1.73 14.20
C ALA A 109 5.79 -0.61 13.63
N ARG A 110 7.11 -0.83 13.55
CA ARG A 110 8.04 0.12 12.90
C ARG A 110 7.79 0.22 11.39
N ALA A 111 7.52 -0.89 10.72
CA ALA A 111 7.18 -0.90 9.30
C ALA A 111 5.93 -0.05 9.00
N ILE A 112 4.85 -0.24 9.77
CA ILE A 112 3.62 0.56 9.62
C ILE A 112 3.88 2.04 9.88
N LYS A 113 4.66 2.36 10.92
CA LYS A 113 5.04 3.75 11.21
C LYS A 113 5.88 4.37 10.09
N ARG A 114 6.78 3.61 9.47
CA ARG A 114 7.59 4.07 8.33
C ARG A 114 6.71 4.42 7.13
N ILE A 115 5.74 3.57 6.81
CA ILE A 115 4.76 3.84 5.75
C ILE A 115 3.97 5.11 6.07
N LEU A 116 3.43 5.21 7.28
CA LEU A 116 2.65 6.38 7.72
C LEU A 116 3.45 7.68 7.56
N ASN A 117 4.69 7.70 8.07
CA ASN A 117 5.55 8.87 7.99
C ASN A 117 5.79 9.31 6.52
N CYS A 118 6.13 8.36 5.64
CA CYS A 118 6.37 8.65 4.23
C CYS A 118 5.13 9.23 3.54
N MET A 119 3.95 8.68 3.84
CA MET A 119 2.72 9.23 3.26
C MET A 119 2.37 10.62 3.80
N CYS A 120 2.62 10.89 5.09
CA CYS A 120 2.46 12.23 5.65
C CYS A 120 3.40 13.25 4.99
N GLU A 121 4.64 12.84 4.67
CA GLU A 121 5.59 13.68 3.91
C GLU A 121 5.05 13.98 2.50
N ILE A 122 4.51 12.99 1.80
CA ILE A 122 3.92 13.17 0.47
C ILE A 122 2.69 14.09 0.51
N ASP A 123 1.82 13.95 1.50
CA ASP A 123 0.63 14.79 1.64
C ASP A 123 0.97 16.25 1.99
N ALA A 124 2.06 16.47 2.74
CA ALA A 124 2.60 17.80 2.98
C ALA A 124 3.06 18.46 1.68
N LEU A 125 3.71 17.72 0.78
CA LEU A 125 4.16 18.26 -0.52
C LEU A 125 2.99 18.72 -1.40
N LYS A 126 1.88 17.95 -1.42
CA LYS A 126 0.66 18.33 -2.16
C LYS A 126 0.00 19.62 -1.66
N SER A 127 0.30 20.01 -0.42
CA SER A 127 -0.31 21.17 0.23
C SER A 127 0.50 22.46 0.08
N THR A 128 1.65 22.41 -0.62
CA THR A 128 2.48 23.60 -0.89
C THR A 128 1.86 24.39 -2.05
N PRO A 129 1.37 25.62 -1.86
CA PRO A 129 0.89 26.44 -2.97
C PRO A 129 2.06 26.83 -3.88
N ASP A 130 1.86 26.71 -5.19
CA ASP A 130 2.75 27.25 -6.24
C ASP A 130 2.84 28.78 -6.10
N ASN A 131 3.74 29.26 -5.24
CA ASN A 131 4.13 30.67 -5.19
C ASN A 131 5.35 30.89 -6.09
N ASN A 132 5.17 30.73 -7.40
CA ASN A 132 6.12 31.19 -8.42
C ASN A 132 5.34 31.69 -9.65
N ALA A 133 4.57 32.77 -9.47
CA ALA A 133 4.04 33.56 -10.58
C ALA A 133 3.80 35.01 -10.11
N ALA A 134 4.87 35.81 -10.12
CA ALA A 134 4.85 37.25 -10.41
C ALA A 134 6.28 37.81 -10.29
N ASP A 135 7.15 37.45 -11.24
CA ASP A 135 8.06 38.45 -11.78
C ASP A 135 7.22 39.30 -12.74
N ASP A 136 6.86 40.50 -12.30
CA ASP A 136 6.43 41.60 -13.17
C ASP A 136 7.10 42.88 -12.66
N ILE A 137 8.37 43.05 -13.03
CA ILE A 137 8.99 44.35 -13.31
C ILE A 137 9.21 44.32 -14.84
N PRO A 138 8.82 45.33 -15.65
CA PRO A 138 8.88 46.78 -15.37
C PRO A 138 7.68 47.61 -15.88
N ALA A 139 7.57 48.85 -15.40
CA ALA A 139 7.07 49.96 -16.24
C ALA A 139 7.75 51.27 -15.81
N ASP A 140 8.53 51.84 -16.72
CA ASP A 140 9.10 53.18 -16.66
C ASP A 140 8.03 54.27 -16.43
N ALA A 141 8.35 55.27 -15.60
CA ALA A 141 8.01 56.69 -15.77
C ALA A 141 8.83 57.57 -14.82
#